data_AF-A0A2D7XHA2-F1
#
_entry.id   AF-A0A2D7XHA2-F1
#
_cell.length_a   1.000
_cell.length_b   1.000
_cell.length_c   1.000
_cell.angle_alpha   90.00
_cell.angle_beta   90.00
_cell.angle_gamma   90.00
#
_symmetry.space_group_name_H-M   'P 1'
#
loop_
_entity.id
_entity.type
_entity.pdbx_description
1 polymer ?
#
loop_
_entity_poly.entity_id
_entity_poly.type
_entity_poly.pdbx_seq_one_letter_code
_entity_poly.pdbx_strand_id
1 'polypeptide(L)'
;MSEPLFKSAHQALSFAYNFSDSTLDRPLMNRLADKYKPTGKGLSGVDGAGQAGMILRRIEKTLPRLQKMILIARFAAKDDSCPCCGGEVPSLIWMGAIREISDAAVAQALSGHVTMRALRDGLVARYFGKKTHIQTLAKKANVNRDTASKQNSQIVMWLHGTRTTKKGHIREDGVKGQEQMALEAAEAVLYEAGLIGEE
;
A
#
# COMPACT_ATOMS: atom_id res chain seq x y z
N MET A 1 -3.23 30.21 10.20
CA MET A 1 -3.19 28.95 9.43
C MET A 1 -3.33 27.82 10.44
N SER A 2 -4.30 26.92 10.25
CA SER A 2 -4.53 25.77 11.13
C SER A 2 -3.39 24.76 11.00
N GLU A 3 -2.99 24.15 12.11
CA GLU A 3 -1.96 23.11 12.15
C GLU A 3 -2.36 21.91 11.25
N PRO A 4 -1.44 21.34 10.44
CA PRO A 4 -1.75 20.22 9.56
C PRO A 4 -2.23 18.99 10.35
N LEU A 5 -3.22 18.29 9.79
CA LEU A 5 -3.88 17.19 10.48
C LEU A 5 -2.98 15.97 10.62
N PHE A 6 -2.14 15.69 9.63
CA PHE A 6 -1.14 14.62 9.67
C PHE A 6 0.27 15.20 9.50
N LYS A 7 1.26 14.54 10.09
CA LYS A 7 2.67 14.93 9.97
C LYS A 7 3.24 14.60 8.59
N SER A 8 2.73 13.55 7.95
CA SER A 8 3.18 13.11 6.63
C SER A 8 2.10 12.34 5.88
N ALA A 9 2.27 12.19 4.56
CA ALA A 9 1.40 11.38 3.72
C ALA A 9 1.34 9.93 4.20
N HIS A 10 2.46 9.37 4.65
CA HIS A 10 2.51 8.01 5.21
C HIS A 10 1.59 7.85 6.42
N GLN A 11 1.56 8.84 7.33
CA GLN A 11 0.68 8.81 8.50
C GLN A 11 -0.79 8.90 8.09
N ALA A 12 -1.12 9.80 7.17
CA ALA A 12 -2.49 9.99 6.67
C ALA A 12 -3.04 8.72 5.97
N LEU A 13 -2.23 8.11 5.11
CA LEU A 13 -2.61 6.90 4.37
C LEU A 13 -2.71 5.69 5.31
N SER A 14 -1.76 5.53 6.25
CA SER A 14 -1.83 4.46 7.25
C SER A 14 -3.09 4.57 8.11
N PHE A 15 -3.44 5.80 8.52
CA PHE A 15 -4.70 6.06 9.23
C PHE A 15 -5.91 5.70 8.37
N ALA A 16 -5.98 6.21 7.14
CA ALA A 16 -7.16 6.06 6.29
C ALA A 16 -7.43 4.59 5.87
N TYR A 17 -6.39 3.83 5.52
CA TYR A 17 -6.53 2.44 5.09
C TYR A 17 -6.74 1.43 6.23
N ASN A 18 -6.39 1.81 7.46
CA ASN A 18 -6.57 0.97 8.64
C ASN A 18 -7.61 1.54 9.61
N PHE A 19 -8.40 2.51 9.17
CA PHE A 19 -9.52 3.00 9.96
C PHE A 19 -10.57 1.89 10.03
N SER A 20 -10.48 1.06 11.06
CA SER A 20 -11.53 0.12 11.41
C SER A 20 -12.48 0.80 12.38
N ASP A 21 -13.73 0.95 11.96
CA ASP A 21 -14.85 1.30 12.84
C ASP A 21 -15.19 0.08 13.71
N SER A 22 -14.21 -0.40 14.49
CA SER A 22 -14.43 -1.53 15.37
C SER A 22 -15.31 -1.04 16.52
N THR A 23 -16.60 -1.26 16.29
CA THR A 23 -17.70 -1.35 17.25
C THR A 23 -18.06 -0.07 17.96
N LEU A 24 -19.18 0.53 17.53
CA LEU A 24 -19.99 1.50 18.27
C LEU A 24 -19.16 2.54 19.00
N ASP A 25 -19.02 3.71 18.39
CA ASP A 25 -18.59 4.93 19.05
C ASP A 25 -19.12 4.93 20.50
N ARG A 26 -18.22 4.73 21.47
CA ARG A 26 -18.63 4.45 22.86
C ARG A 26 -19.65 5.52 23.27
N PRO A 27 -20.79 5.17 23.90
CA PRO A 27 -21.81 6.15 24.25
C PRO A 27 -21.14 7.30 25.01
N LEU A 28 -21.55 8.54 24.70
CA LEU A 28 -20.90 9.79 25.14
C LEU A 28 -20.52 9.77 26.63
N MET A 29 -21.37 9.15 27.46
CA MET A 29 -21.18 8.98 28.90
C MET A 29 -19.95 8.15 29.28
N ASN A 30 -19.62 7.10 28.51
CA ASN A 30 -18.42 6.29 28.71
C ASN A 30 -17.15 7.01 28.26
N ARG A 31 -17.24 7.90 27.26
CA ARG A 31 -16.12 8.77 26.85
C ARG A 31 -15.84 9.87 27.89
N LEU A 32 -16.89 10.43 28.49
CA LEU A 32 -16.78 11.45 29.55
C LEU A 32 -16.31 10.86 30.89
N ALA A 33 -16.64 9.60 31.17
CA ALA A 33 -16.23 8.89 32.38
C ALA A 33 -14.76 8.42 32.35
N ASP A 34 -14.14 8.38 31.17
CA ASP A 34 -12.73 8.02 31.03
C ASP A 34 -11.85 9.16 31.58
N LYS A 35 -11.16 8.92 32.70
CA LYS A 35 -10.26 9.90 33.34
C LYS A 35 -9.06 10.24 32.45
N TYR A 36 -8.77 9.40 31.44
CA TYR A 36 -7.76 9.65 30.43
C TYR A 36 -8.40 10.40 29.26
N LYS A 37 -8.16 11.71 29.15
CA LYS A 37 -8.41 12.43 27.89
C LYS A 37 -7.50 11.80 26.82
N PRO A 38 -8.02 11.19 25.75
CA PRO A 38 -7.18 10.79 24.64
C PRO A 38 -6.56 12.07 24.07
N THR A 39 -5.25 12.20 24.18
CA THR A 39 -4.43 13.33 23.68
C THR A 39 -4.26 13.30 22.15
N GLY A 40 -5.22 12.72 21.43
CA GLY A 40 -5.23 12.63 19.97
C GLY A 40 -5.97 13.80 19.32
N LYS A 41 -5.70 14.03 18.03
CA LYS A 41 -6.32 15.09 17.19
C LYS A 41 -7.84 14.90 16.92
N GLY A 42 -8.57 14.20 17.78
CA GLY A 42 -10.02 13.97 17.63
C GLY A 42 -10.42 12.98 16.52
N LEU A 43 -9.48 12.21 15.97
CA LEU A 43 -9.71 11.31 14.83
C LEU A 43 -10.28 9.94 15.23
N SER A 44 -11.26 9.92 16.14
CA SER A 44 -12.01 8.71 16.52
C SER A 44 -13.50 8.88 16.23
N GLY A 45 -14.22 7.76 16.09
CA GLY A 45 -15.65 7.76 15.81
C GLY A 45 -15.99 8.36 14.43
N VAL A 46 -17.14 9.04 14.35
CA VAL A 46 -17.70 9.56 13.08
C VAL A 46 -16.78 10.57 12.40
N ASP A 47 -16.10 11.43 13.16
CA ASP A 47 -15.18 12.43 12.60
C ASP A 47 -13.94 11.76 11.99
N GLY A 48 -13.40 10.74 12.66
CA GLY A 48 -12.32 9.91 12.12
C GLY A 48 -12.73 9.17 10.85
N ALA A 49 -13.94 8.61 10.81
CA ALA A 49 -14.50 7.93 9.64
C ALA A 49 -14.68 8.90 8.47
N GLY A 50 -15.19 10.10 8.75
CA GLY A 50 -15.31 11.19 7.77
C GLY A 50 -13.96 11.57 7.19
N GLN A 51 -12.96 11.74 8.05
CA GLN A 51 -11.61 12.10 7.61
C GLN A 51 -10.94 11.01 6.77
N ALA A 52 -11.05 9.74 7.19
CA ALA A 52 -10.55 8.60 6.44
C ALA A 52 -11.23 8.51 5.06
N GLY A 53 -12.57 8.67 5.02
CA GLY A 53 -13.34 8.69 3.79
C GLY A 53 -12.95 9.84 2.84
N MET A 54 -12.68 11.03 3.37
CA MET A 54 -12.21 12.17 2.58
C MET A 54 -10.85 11.91 1.94
N ILE A 55 -9.90 11.36 2.71
CA ILE A 55 -8.57 10.96 2.21
C ILE A 55 -8.71 9.94 1.07
N LEU A 56 -9.43 8.83 1.34
CA LEU A 56 -9.59 7.76 0.36
C LEU A 56 -10.30 8.24 -0.90
N ARG A 57 -11.33 9.08 -0.78
CA ARG A 57 -12.06 9.64 -1.93
C ARG A 57 -11.18 10.55 -2.78
N ARG A 58 -10.27 11.31 -2.16
CA ARG A 58 -9.35 12.19 -2.89
C ARG A 58 -8.34 11.36 -3.69
N ILE A 59 -7.74 10.35 -3.05
CA ILE A 59 -6.84 9.40 -3.71
C ILE A 59 -7.57 8.67 -4.86
N GLU A 60 -8.79 8.20 -4.63
CA GLU A 60 -9.57 7.45 -5.62
C GLU A 60 -9.85 8.25 -6.90
N LYS A 61 -10.13 9.55 -6.75
CA LYS A 61 -10.45 10.47 -7.85
C LYS A 61 -9.23 10.95 -8.62
N THR A 62 -8.11 11.19 -7.94
CA THR A 62 -6.96 11.88 -8.56
C THR A 62 -5.92 10.90 -9.11
N LEU A 63 -5.66 9.78 -8.43
CA LEU A 63 -4.55 8.89 -8.80
C LEU A 63 -4.94 7.87 -9.88
N PRO A 64 -4.03 7.59 -10.84
CA PRO A 64 -4.18 6.46 -11.76
C PRO A 64 -4.33 5.12 -11.05
N ARG A 65 -5.00 4.17 -11.73
CA ARG A 65 -5.35 2.85 -11.17
C ARG A 65 -4.16 2.11 -10.55
N LEU A 66 -3.02 2.05 -11.22
CA LEU A 66 -1.83 1.35 -10.71
C LEU A 66 -1.34 1.95 -9.39
N GLN A 67 -1.25 3.28 -9.29
CA GLN A 67 -0.81 3.96 -8.08
C GLN A 67 -1.76 3.68 -6.91
N LYS A 68 -3.08 3.72 -7.15
CA LYS A 68 -4.09 3.36 -6.14
C LYS A 68 -3.90 1.95 -5.60
N MET A 69 -3.67 0.98 -6.48
CA MET A 69 -3.43 -0.41 -6.07
C MET A 69 -2.14 -0.55 -5.27
N ILE A 70 -1.09 0.18 -5.63
CA ILE A 70 0.17 0.19 -4.85
C ILE A 70 -0.05 0.74 -3.44
N LEU A 71 -0.82 1.82 -3.29
CA LEU A 71 -1.16 2.37 -1.98
C LEU A 71 -1.96 1.37 -1.14
N ILE A 72 -2.96 0.70 -1.73
CA ILE A 72 -3.70 -0.37 -1.05
C ILE A 72 -2.75 -1.49 -0.62
N ALA A 73 -1.89 -1.98 -1.52
CA ALA A 73 -0.98 -3.07 -1.22
C ALA A 73 0.03 -2.72 -0.11
N ARG A 74 0.42 -1.45 0.00
CA ARG A 74 1.34 -0.96 1.03
C ARG A 74 0.67 -0.76 2.39
N PHE A 75 -0.51 -0.13 2.43
CA PHE A 75 -1.10 0.39 3.66
C PHE A 75 -2.27 -0.43 4.20
N ALA A 76 -3.02 -1.14 3.35
CA ALA A 76 -4.17 -1.92 3.82
C ALA A 76 -3.74 -3.16 4.62
N ALA A 77 -4.64 -3.60 5.50
CA ALA A 77 -4.50 -4.88 6.19
C ALA A 77 -4.38 -6.02 5.16
N LYS A 78 -3.44 -6.93 5.42
CA LYS A 78 -3.17 -8.09 4.54
C LYS A 78 -4.13 -9.23 4.81
N ASP A 79 -4.68 -9.26 6.01
CA ASP A 79 -5.51 -10.29 6.56
C ASP A 79 -6.72 -9.61 7.23
N ASP A 80 -7.88 -10.24 7.07
CA ASP A 80 -9.18 -9.86 7.62
C ASP A 80 -9.67 -10.96 8.57
N SER A 81 -10.70 -10.69 9.36
CA SER A 81 -11.36 -11.68 10.22
C SER A 81 -12.49 -12.40 9.46
N CYS A 82 -12.56 -13.74 9.52
CA CYS A 82 -13.63 -14.49 8.88
C CYS A 82 -14.98 -14.07 9.46
N PRO A 83 -15.96 -13.66 8.64
CA PRO A 83 -17.31 -13.37 9.12
C PRO A 83 -17.97 -14.59 9.80
N CYS A 84 -17.49 -15.79 9.48
CA CYS A 84 -18.04 -17.06 9.92
C CYS A 84 -17.60 -17.49 11.33
N CYS A 85 -16.31 -17.32 11.64
CA CYS A 85 -15.67 -17.92 12.81
C CYS A 85 -14.61 -17.02 13.46
N GLY A 86 -14.42 -15.80 12.95
CA GLY A 86 -13.42 -14.86 13.45
C GLY A 86 -11.97 -15.19 13.06
N GLY A 87 -11.71 -16.33 12.41
CA GLY A 87 -10.36 -16.76 12.02
C GLY A 87 -9.69 -15.84 11.01
N GLU A 88 -8.36 -15.80 10.98
CA GLU A 88 -7.60 -14.96 10.06
C GLU A 88 -7.70 -15.48 8.62
N VAL A 89 -8.18 -14.62 7.71
CA VAL A 89 -8.32 -14.91 6.29
C VAL A 89 -7.62 -13.83 5.46
N PRO A 90 -7.05 -14.13 4.29
CA PRO A 90 -6.42 -13.11 3.47
C PRO A 90 -7.41 -12.03 3.04
N SER A 91 -7.01 -10.75 3.14
CA SER A 91 -7.88 -9.64 2.76
C SER A 91 -8.16 -9.65 1.27
N LEU A 92 -9.45 -9.61 0.91
CA LEU A 92 -9.88 -9.58 -0.49
C LEU A 92 -9.45 -8.30 -1.21
N ILE A 93 -9.47 -7.18 -0.50
CA ILE A 93 -9.04 -5.87 -1.02
C ILE A 93 -7.55 -5.89 -1.31
N TRP A 94 -6.76 -6.36 -0.35
CA TRP A 94 -5.31 -6.46 -0.52
C TRP A 94 -4.94 -7.45 -1.65
N MET A 95 -5.56 -8.62 -1.69
CA MET A 95 -5.33 -9.59 -2.78
C MET A 95 -5.75 -9.05 -4.15
N GLY A 96 -6.83 -8.28 -4.24
CA GLY A 96 -7.25 -7.59 -5.46
C GLY A 96 -6.17 -6.63 -5.96
N ALA A 97 -5.62 -5.81 -5.06
CA ALA A 97 -4.53 -4.90 -5.39
C ALA A 97 -3.27 -5.63 -5.87
N ILE A 98 -2.88 -6.73 -5.21
CA ILE A 98 -1.75 -7.55 -5.65
C ILE A 98 -1.94 -8.08 -7.08
N ARG A 99 -3.14 -8.54 -7.42
CA ARG A 99 -3.44 -9.06 -8.77
C ARG A 99 -3.34 -7.97 -9.83
N GLU A 100 -3.85 -6.79 -9.56
CA GLU A 100 -3.80 -5.66 -10.49
C GLU A 100 -2.36 -5.18 -10.72
N ILE A 101 -1.54 -5.10 -9.65
CA ILE A 101 -0.12 -4.76 -9.76
C ILE A 101 0.63 -5.87 -10.53
N SER A 102 0.31 -7.14 -10.28
CA SER A 102 0.87 -8.29 -10.99
C SER A 102 0.55 -8.26 -12.49
N ASP A 103 -0.64 -7.81 -12.86
CA ASP A 103 -1.02 -7.67 -14.27
C ASP A 103 -0.29 -6.51 -14.95
N ALA A 104 -0.15 -5.37 -14.27
CA ALA A 104 0.68 -4.26 -14.75
C ALA A 104 2.16 -4.68 -14.90
N ALA A 105 2.68 -5.50 -13.99
CA ALA A 105 4.06 -5.99 -14.04
C ALA A 105 4.35 -6.82 -15.30
N VAL A 106 3.36 -7.54 -15.85
CA VAL A 106 3.53 -8.29 -17.12
C VAL A 106 3.91 -7.35 -18.25
N ALA A 107 3.18 -6.25 -18.38
CA ALA A 107 3.38 -5.29 -19.46
C ALA A 107 4.64 -4.44 -19.25
N GLN A 108 4.93 -4.04 -18.01
CA GLN A 108 5.93 -3.00 -17.72
C GLN A 108 7.27 -3.52 -17.22
N ALA A 109 7.31 -4.65 -16.51
CA ALA A 109 8.53 -5.18 -15.89
C ALA A 109 9.00 -6.49 -16.52
N LEU A 110 8.05 -7.31 -17.00
CA LEU A 110 8.29 -8.66 -17.49
C LEU A 110 7.96 -8.81 -18.98
N SER A 111 7.98 -7.70 -19.73
CA SER A 111 7.73 -7.71 -21.18
C SER A 111 8.63 -8.74 -21.87
N GLY A 112 8.04 -9.61 -22.70
CA GLY A 112 8.75 -10.66 -23.42
C GLY A 112 9.08 -11.92 -22.60
N HIS A 113 8.62 -12.04 -21.35
CA HIS A 113 8.81 -13.24 -20.54
C HIS A 113 7.51 -14.05 -20.43
N VAL A 114 7.59 -15.37 -20.59
CA VAL A 114 6.49 -16.28 -20.21
C VAL A 114 6.39 -16.29 -18.69
N THR A 115 5.23 -15.91 -18.17
CA THR A 115 5.04 -15.72 -16.73
C THR A 115 3.77 -16.43 -16.26
N MET A 116 3.88 -17.19 -15.17
CA MET A 116 2.74 -17.83 -14.52
C MET A 116 2.11 -16.88 -13.51
N ARG A 117 0.79 -16.68 -13.56
CA ARG A 117 0.09 -15.75 -12.64
C ARG A 117 0.36 -16.06 -11.18
N ALA A 118 0.31 -17.34 -10.79
CA ALA A 118 0.58 -17.78 -9.42
C ALA A 118 1.98 -17.37 -8.91
N LEU A 119 2.98 -17.37 -9.80
CA LEU A 119 4.32 -16.90 -9.46
C LEU A 119 4.33 -15.38 -9.29
N ARG A 120 3.82 -14.64 -10.27
CA ARG A 120 3.82 -13.17 -10.24
C ARG A 120 3.05 -12.60 -9.05
N ASP A 121 1.83 -13.09 -8.80
CA ASP A 121 1.00 -12.67 -7.67
C ASP A 121 1.75 -12.93 -6.34
N GLY A 122 2.43 -14.08 -6.23
CA GLY A 122 3.27 -14.41 -5.09
C GLY A 122 4.48 -13.50 -4.92
N LEU A 123 5.16 -13.15 -6.01
CA LEU A 123 6.33 -12.26 -6.00
C LEU A 123 5.95 -10.82 -5.63
N VAL A 124 4.84 -10.31 -6.18
CA VAL A 124 4.30 -8.98 -5.82
C VAL A 124 3.81 -8.98 -4.37
N ALA A 125 3.05 -9.99 -3.94
CA ALA A 125 2.65 -10.15 -2.54
C ALA A 125 3.85 -10.15 -1.59
N ARG A 126 4.94 -10.84 -1.97
CA ARG A 126 6.19 -10.89 -1.22
C ARG A 126 6.83 -9.51 -1.09
N TYR A 127 6.86 -8.72 -2.17
CA TYR A 127 7.37 -7.34 -2.13
C TYR A 127 6.63 -6.48 -1.11
N PHE A 128 5.29 -6.59 -1.04
CA PHE A 128 4.46 -5.86 -0.07
C PHE A 128 4.41 -6.51 1.33
N GLY A 129 5.28 -7.48 1.62
CA GLY A 129 5.51 -7.98 2.97
C GLY A 129 4.89 -9.33 3.31
N LYS A 130 4.29 -10.04 2.34
CA LYS A 130 3.84 -11.43 2.57
C LYS A 130 5.05 -12.37 2.71
N LYS A 131 5.19 -13.01 3.87
CA LYS A 131 6.29 -13.93 4.18
C LYS A 131 6.21 -15.19 3.31
N THR A 132 6.92 -15.19 2.19
CA THR A 132 7.03 -16.34 1.29
C THR A 132 8.43 -16.45 0.70
N HIS A 133 8.91 -17.69 0.52
CA HIS A 133 10.18 -17.96 -0.13
C HIS A 133 10.00 -18.12 -1.63
N ILE A 134 10.93 -17.55 -2.42
CA ILE A 134 10.93 -17.65 -3.89
C ILE A 134 10.93 -19.12 -4.35
N GLN A 135 11.66 -20.00 -3.65
CA GLN A 135 11.69 -21.43 -3.96
C GLN A 135 10.31 -22.08 -3.83
N THR A 136 9.52 -21.70 -2.82
CA THR A 136 8.15 -22.19 -2.64
C THR A 136 7.25 -21.71 -3.76
N LEU A 137 7.38 -20.45 -4.17
CA LEU A 137 6.61 -19.90 -5.29
C LEU A 137 6.98 -20.56 -6.63
N ALA A 138 8.28 -20.81 -6.84
CA ALA A 138 8.78 -21.51 -8.03
C ALA A 138 8.21 -22.93 -8.14
N LYS A 139 8.24 -23.69 -7.04
CA LYS A 139 7.64 -25.04 -6.96
C LYS A 139 6.14 -25.00 -7.25
N LYS A 140 5.40 -24.08 -6.63
CA LYS A 140 3.94 -23.93 -6.82
C LYS A 140 3.58 -23.57 -8.26
N ALA A 141 4.40 -22.78 -8.93
CA ALA A 141 4.20 -22.38 -10.31
C ALA A 141 4.86 -23.31 -11.35
N ASN A 142 5.49 -24.40 -10.89
CA ASN A 142 6.24 -25.33 -11.72
C ASN A 142 7.28 -24.65 -12.63
N VAL A 143 8.06 -23.72 -12.08
CA VAL A 143 9.16 -23.04 -12.79
C VAL A 143 10.50 -23.28 -12.11
N ASN A 144 11.58 -23.10 -12.86
CA ASN A 144 12.93 -23.09 -12.28
C ASN A 144 13.08 -21.93 -11.28
N ARG A 145 13.75 -22.21 -10.15
CA ARG A 145 14.09 -21.22 -9.13
C ARG A 145 14.80 -19.99 -9.72
N ASP A 146 15.69 -20.18 -10.69
CA ASP A 146 16.46 -19.08 -11.26
C ASP A 146 15.59 -18.16 -12.11
N THR A 147 14.61 -18.74 -12.83
CA THR A 147 13.57 -17.98 -13.53
C THR A 147 12.74 -17.15 -12.54
N ALA A 148 12.29 -17.76 -11.45
CA ALA A 148 11.55 -17.07 -10.40
C ALA A 148 12.38 -15.95 -9.75
N SER A 149 13.67 -16.18 -9.52
CA SER A 149 14.60 -15.19 -8.98
C SER A 149 14.79 -14.02 -9.93
N LYS A 150 14.96 -14.27 -11.24
CA LYS A 150 15.09 -13.22 -12.26
C LYS A 150 13.83 -12.35 -12.33
N GLN A 151 12.65 -12.98 -12.39
CA GLN A 151 11.37 -12.26 -12.40
C GLN A 151 11.17 -11.44 -11.11
N ASN A 152 11.55 -12.00 -9.96
CA ASN A 152 11.52 -11.26 -8.69
C ASN A 152 12.39 -10.01 -8.76
N SER A 153 13.63 -10.11 -9.23
CA SER A 153 14.52 -8.96 -9.34
C SER A 153 13.97 -7.87 -10.28
N GLN A 154 13.34 -8.26 -11.39
CA GLN A 154 12.69 -7.32 -12.31
C GLN A 154 11.48 -6.61 -11.67
N ILE A 155 10.61 -7.36 -10.99
CA ILE A 155 9.47 -6.79 -10.25
C ILE A 155 9.95 -5.84 -9.16
N VAL A 156 10.94 -6.25 -8.36
CA VAL A 156 11.50 -5.42 -7.29
C VAL A 156 12.10 -4.14 -7.85
N MET A 157 12.88 -4.22 -8.93
CA MET A 157 13.48 -3.06 -9.57
C MET A 157 12.41 -2.10 -10.12
N TRP A 158 11.33 -2.64 -10.70
CA TRP A 158 10.22 -1.82 -11.22
C TRP A 158 9.42 -1.13 -10.10
N LEU A 159 9.16 -1.83 -8.99
CA LEU A 159 8.39 -1.28 -7.86
C LEU A 159 9.22 -0.31 -7.01
N HIS A 160 10.45 -0.67 -6.67
CA HIS A 160 11.32 0.10 -5.78
C HIS A 160 12.14 1.16 -6.52
N GLY A 161 12.47 0.92 -7.79
CA GLY A 161 13.37 1.77 -8.56
C GLY A 161 14.85 1.48 -8.28
N THR A 162 15.71 2.32 -8.87
CA THR A 162 17.17 2.25 -8.72
C THR A 162 17.66 3.53 -8.03
N ARG A 163 18.76 3.45 -7.24
CA ARG A 163 19.29 4.62 -6.52
C ARG A 163 20.25 5.46 -7.37
N THR A 164 21.09 4.81 -8.17
CA THR A 164 21.97 5.43 -9.16
C THR A 164 22.14 4.45 -10.32
N THR A 165 22.26 4.96 -11.54
CA THR A 165 22.58 4.13 -12.70
C THR A 165 23.96 4.52 -13.22
N LYS A 166 24.76 3.53 -13.63
CA LYS A 166 26.10 3.75 -14.19
C LYS A 166 26.07 3.43 -15.67
N LYS A 167 26.22 4.46 -16.51
CA LYS A 167 26.37 4.32 -17.96
C LYS A 167 27.80 4.73 -18.32
N GLY A 168 28.67 3.75 -18.50
CA GLY A 168 30.11 4.00 -18.66
C GLY A 168 30.75 4.55 -17.37
N HIS A 169 31.38 5.72 -17.44
CA HIS A 169 32.01 6.39 -16.28
C HIS A 169 31.11 7.43 -15.59
N ILE A 170 29.92 7.69 -16.13
CA ILE A 170 29.01 8.71 -15.62
C ILE A 170 28.00 8.05 -14.68
N ARG A 171 27.78 8.67 -13.51
CA ARG A 171 26.69 8.32 -12.60
C ARG A 171 25.51 9.22 -12.92
N GLU A 172 24.40 8.60 -13.30
CA GLU A 172 23.12 9.27 -13.52
C GLU A 172 22.19 8.99 -12.33
N ASP A 173 21.22 9.89 -12.15
CA ASP A 173 20.19 9.73 -11.14
C ASP A 173 19.42 8.43 -11.34
N GLY A 174 19.00 7.84 -10.22
CA GLY A 174 18.19 6.63 -10.21
C GLY A 174 16.81 6.83 -10.84
N VAL A 175 16.25 5.75 -11.39
CA VAL A 175 14.88 5.76 -11.89
C VAL A 175 13.95 5.47 -10.71
N LYS A 176 12.98 6.37 -10.48
CA LYS A 176 11.96 6.19 -9.44
C LYS A 176 11.14 4.92 -9.72
N GLY A 177 10.93 4.12 -8.69
CA GLY A 177 10.04 2.97 -8.75
C GLY A 177 8.57 3.39 -8.74
N GLN A 178 7.70 2.49 -9.19
CA GLN A 178 6.25 2.74 -9.17
C GLN A 178 5.71 3.05 -7.77
N GLU A 179 6.31 2.49 -6.72
CA GLU A 179 5.91 2.78 -5.35
C GLU A 179 6.24 4.21 -4.94
N GLN A 180 7.47 4.65 -5.23
CA GLN A 180 7.87 6.03 -4.94
C GLN A 180 7.00 7.02 -5.71
N MET A 181 6.73 6.75 -7.00
CA MET A 181 5.81 7.57 -7.80
C MET A 181 4.40 7.63 -7.20
N ALA A 182 3.87 6.51 -6.69
CA ALA A 182 2.56 6.48 -6.05
C ALA A 182 2.52 7.28 -4.73
N LEU A 183 3.58 7.19 -3.92
CA LEU A 183 3.69 7.93 -2.66
C LEU A 183 3.82 9.44 -2.89
N GLU A 184 4.69 9.87 -3.81
CA GLU A 184 4.85 11.30 -4.15
C GLU A 184 3.55 11.88 -4.74
N ALA A 185 2.84 11.11 -5.58
CA ALA A 185 1.54 11.52 -6.11
C ALA A 185 0.49 11.65 -5.00
N ALA A 186 0.47 10.71 -4.04
CA ALA A 186 -0.43 10.80 -2.90
C ALA A 186 -0.10 11.98 -2.00
N GLU A 187 1.19 12.24 -1.76
CA GLU A 187 1.68 13.37 -0.97
C GLU A 187 1.23 14.70 -1.58
N ALA A 188 1.46 14.91 -2.88
CA ALA A 188 1.01 16.11 -3.58
C ALA A 188 -0.51 16.32 -3.41
N VAL A 189 -1.30 15.26 -3.56
CA VAL A 189 -2.76 15.31 -3.41
C VAL A 189 -3.21 15.67 -1.98
N LEU A 190 -2.50 15.19 -0.97
CA LEU A 190 -2.82 15.46 0.43
C LEU A 190 -2.34 16.84 0.87
N TYR A 191 -1.21 17.30 0.34
CA TYR A 191 -0.68 18.64 0.55
C TYR A 191 -1.61 19.70 -0.05
N GLU A 192 -2.05 19.52 -1.30
CA GLU A 192 -3.05 20.39 -1.93
C GLU A 192 -4.38 20.45 -1.16
N ALA A 193 -4.72 19.38 -0.43
CA ALA A 193 -5.91 19.32 0.41
C ALA A 193 -5.71 19.95 1.80
N GLY A 194 -4.51 20.46 2.13
CA GLY A 194 -4.16 21.01 3.43
C GLY A 194 -4.14 19.97 4.56
N LEU A 195 -4.05 18.68 4.22
CA LEU A 195 -4.08 17.59 5.21
C LEU A 195 -2.71 17.31 5.84
N ILE A 196 -1.64 17.69 5.14
CA ILE A 196 -0.24 17.61 5.57
C ILE A 196 0.42 18.98 5.36
N GLY A 197 1.44 19.29 6.17
CA GLY A 197 2.19 20.54 6.06
C GLY A 197 3.41 20.42 5.14
N GLU A 198 4.13 21.53 4.96
CA GLU A 198 5.50 21.49 4.43
C GLU A 198 6.38 20.82 5.49
N GLU A 199 7.06 19.73 5.11
CA GLU A 199 8.14 19.15 5.94
C GLU A 199 9.36 20.07 5.99
#